data_AF-A0A2H3DM54-F1
#
_entry.id   AF-A0A2H3DM54-F1
#
_cell.length_a   1.000
_cell.length_b   1.000
_cell.length_c   1.000
_cell.angle_alpha   90.00
_cell.angle_beta   90.00
_cell.angle_gamma   90.00
#
_symmetry.space_group_name_H-M   'P 1'
#
loop_
_entity.id
_entity.type
_entity.pdbx_description
1 polymer ?
#
loop_
_entity_poly.entity_id
_entity_poly.type
_entity_poly.pdbx_seq_one_letter_code
_entity_poly.pdbx_strand_id
1 'polypeptide(L)'
;CFVCEQNGKERDILDAAVKKCTYCQPLVALPTSNQRLLEHKGAHILYDKNIDRSIEPCGLCLRPSPMCIFYLKRSFGMVSDIQVDQMRSVCVNKVSLKYKIAVTSISTSPCSNAPVICPECPPKAPAVWKYNMPSHMERKHPHVLQNALGEE
;
A
#
# COMPACT_ATOMS: atom_id res chain seq x y z
N CYS A 1 17.03 14.16 -53.15
CA CYS A 1 16.64 13.08 -52.22
C CYS A 1 16.17 13.75 -50.93
N PHE A 2 14.91 13.55 -50.56
CA PHE A 2 14.29 14.14 -49.38
C PHE A 2 14.80 13.39 -48.15
N VAL A 3 15.53 14.05 -47.24
CA VAL A 3 15.89 13.49 -45.93
C VAL A 3 15.09 14.27 -44.89
N CYS A 4 14.02 13.65 -44.40
CA CYS A 4 13.25 14.18 -43.27
C CYS A 4 14.11 14.15 -42.01
N GLU A 5 14.42 15.31 -41.44
CA GLU A 5 14.88 15.41 -40.07
C GLU A 5 13.73 15.00 -39.13
N GLN A 6 13.80 13.78 -38.57
CA GLN A 6 12.90 13.39 -37.50
C GLN A 6 13.35 14.11 -36.23
N ASN A 7 12.51 15.04 -35.78
CA ASN A 7 12.69 15.86 -34.59
C ASN A 7 12.68 14.97 -33.33
N GLY A 8 13.85 14.46 -32.94
CA GLY A 8 14.06 13.55 -31.81
C GLY A 8 14.01 14.24 -30.44
N LYS A 9 12.92 14.94 -30.12
CA LYS A 9 12.78 15.65 -28.82
C LYS A 9 11.51 15.33 -28.03
N GLU A 10 10.67 14.42 -28.51
CA GLU A 10 9.40 14.12 -27.84
C GLU A 10 9.46 12.86 -26.95
N ARG A 11 10.32 11.88 -27.28
CA ARG A 11 10.40 10.60 -26.53
C ARG A 11 11.21 10.71 -25.24
N ASP A 12 12.26 11.53 -25.20
CA ASP A 12 13.15 11.63 -24.04
C ASP A 12 12.54 12.41 -22.86
N ILE A 13 11.56 13.30 -23.11
CA ILE A 13 10.87 14.05 -22.05
C ILE A 13 9.83 13.17 -21.33
N LEU A 14 9.26 12.19 -22.02
CA LEU A 14 8.31 11.23 -21.45
C LEU A 14 8.99 10.24 -20.49
N ASP A 15 10.21 9.79 -20.80
CA ASP A 15 10.92 8.77 -20.01
C ASP A 15 11.45 9.30 -18.66
N ALA A 16 11.72 10.60 -18.53
CA ALA A 16 12.20 11.20 -17.28
C ALA A 16 11.12 11.27 -16.17
N ALA A 17 9.83 11.16 -16.52
CA ALA A 17 8.72 11.31 -15.58
C ALA A 17 8.13 9.98 -15.07
N VAL A 18 8.48 8.85 -15.69
CA VAL A 18 7.92 7.53 -15.31
C VAL A 18 8.64 6.98 -14.10
N LYS A 19 8.00 7.05 -12.92
CA LYS A 19 8.49 6.38 -11.71
C LYS A 19 8.57 4.87 -11.96
N LYS A 20 9.72 4.25 -11.71
CA LYS A 20 9.93 2.79 -11.84
C LYS A 20 9.89 2.11 -10.47
N CYS A 21 9.48 0.85 -10.43
CA CYS A 21 9.55 0.02 -9.25
C CYS A 21 10.99 -0.51 -9.08
N THR A 22 11.64 -0.12 -7.99
CA THR A 22 13.00 -0.56 -7.64
C THR A 22 13.09 -1.99 -7.09
N TYR A 23 11.94 -2.65 -6.88
CA TYR A 23 11.86 -4.01 -6.35
C TYR A 23 11.62 -5.06 -7.45
N CYS A 24 11.33 -4.64 -8.69
CA CYS A 24 11.22 -5.55 -9.81
C CYS A 24 12.57 -5.76 -10.49
N GLN A 25 12.80 -6.97 -11.00
CA GLN A 25 13.91 -7.27 -11.91
C GLN A 25 13.34 -7.95 -13.16
N PRO A 26 13.40 -7.30 -14.35
CA PRO A 26 13.89 -5.94 -14.59
C PRO A 26 13.01 -4.84 -13.95
N LEU A 27 13.51 -3.60 -13.88
CA LEU A 27 12.75 -2.45 -13.38
C LEU A 27 11.51 -2.22 -14.25
N VAL A 28 10.32 -2.22 -13.63
CA VAL A 28 9.03 -2.01 -14.31
C VAL A 28 8.47 -0.63 -13.99
N ALA A 29 7.82 0.02 -14.95
CA ALA A 29 7.11 1.29 -14.73
C ALA A 29 5.99 1.13 -13.71
N LEU A 30 5.86 2.08 -12.78
CA LEU A 30 4.76 2.07 -11.82
C LEU A 30 3.44 2.42 -12.52
N PRO A 31 2.35 1.69 -12.25
CA PRO A 31 1.03 2.03 -12.78
C PRO A 31 0.58 3.42 -12.33
N THR A 32 -0.10 4.15 -13.21
CA THR A 32 -0.70 5.45 -12.90
C THR A 32 -1.99 5.34 -12.07
N SER A 33 -2.70 4.21 -12.19
CA SER A 33 -3.89 3.92 -11.40
C SER A 33 -3.53 3.53 -9.97
N ASN A 34 -4.12 4.18 -8.98
CA ASN A 34 -3.92 3.88 -7.55
C ASN A 34 -4.20 2.41 -7.23
N GLN A 35 -5.23 1.82 -7.84
CA GLN A 35 -5.58 0.41 -7.60
C GLN A 35 -4.55 -0.54 -8.19
N ARG A 36 -4.05 -0.25 -9.40
CA ARG A 36 -2.98 -1.05 -10.01
C ARG A 36 -1.66 -0.87 -9.27
N LEU A 37 -1.38 0.32 -8.74
CA LEU A 37 -0.23 0.55 -7.89
C LEU A 37 -0.32 -0.27 -6.59
N LEU A 38 -1.48 -0.27 -5.93
CA LEU A 38 -1.73 -1.09 -4.74
C LEU A 38 -1.58 -2.58 -5.02
N GLU A 39 -2.14 -3.06 -6.13
CA GLU A 39 -2.01 -4.44 -6.59
C GLU A 39 -0.54 -4.81 -6.80
N HIS A 40 0.19 -3.99 -7.55
CA HIS A 40 1.60 -4.20 -7.84
C HIS A 40 2.46 -4.24 -6.57
N LYS A 41 2.29 -3.27 -5.66
CA LYS A 41 3.03 -3.25 -4.39
C LYS A 41 2.58 -4.34 -3.42
N GLY A 42 1.28 -4.67 -3.41
CA GLY A 42 0.72 -5.76 -2.64
C GLY A 42 1.27 -7.13 -3.07
N ALA A 43 1.48 -7.33 -4.38
CA ALA A 43 2.10 -8.54 -4.89
C ALA A 43 3.53 -8.73 -4.36
N HIS A 44 4.33 -7.66 -4.27
CA HIS A 44 5.63 -7.72 -3.61
C HIS A 44 5.50 -8.13 -2.14
N ILE A 45 4.59 -7.52 -1.38
CA ILE A 45 4.40 -7.86 0.04
C ILE A 45 4.02 -9.34 0.22
N LEU A 46 3.16 -9.90 -0.65
CA LEU A 46 2.68 -11.27 -0.51
C LEU A 46 3.64 -12.33 -1.03
N TYR A 47 4.35 -12.06 -2.12
CA TYR A 47 5.01 -13.10 -2.91
C TYR A 47 6.52 -12.89 -3.09
N ASP A 48 7.04 -11.69 -2.82
CA ASP A 48 8.48 -11.43 -2.91
C ASP A 48 9.16 -11.85 -1.60
N LYS A 49 9.96 -12.92 -1.67
CA LYS A 49 10.69 -13.47 -0.52
C LYS A 49 11.72 -12.50 0.05
N ASN A 50 12.12 -11.48 -0.70
CA ASN A 50 13.09 -10.48 -0.24
C ASN A 50 12.43 -9.32 0.50
N ILE A 51 11.10 -9.27 0.55
CA ILE A 51 10.37 -8.28 1.34
C ILE A 51 10.14 -8.84 2.74
N ASP A 52 10.85 -8.28 3.71
CA ASP A 52 10.54 -8.54 5.11
C ASP A 52 9.21 -7.87 5.48
N ARG A 53 8.22 -8.66 5.89
CA ARG A 53 6.92 -8.15 6.37
C ARG A 53 6.97 -7.69 7.83
N SER A 54 8.01 -8.08 8.57
CA SER A 54 8.20 -7.75 9.99
C SER A 54 8.43 -6.26 10.22
N ILE A 55 8.91 -5.55 9.19
CA ILE A 55 9.11 -4.09 9.15
C ILE A 55 7.84 -3.33 8.72
N GLU A 56 6.72 -4.05 8.53
CA GLU A 56 5.43 -3.51 8.13
C GLU A 56 5.53 -2.56 6.91
N PRO A 57 6.01 -3.06 5.75
CA PRO A 57 6.27 -2.24 4.58
C PRO A 57 5.01 -1.53 4.08
N CYS A 58 5.16 -0.26 3.67
CA CYS A 58 4.05 0.54 3.17
C CYS A 58 3.44 -0.05 1.89
N GLY A 59 2.13 -0.25 1.85
CA GLY A 59 1.42 -0.74 0.66
C GLY A 59 1.49 0.13 -0.60
N LEU A 60 2.06 1.34 -0.55
CA LEU A 60 2.20 2.25 -1.70
C LEU A 60 3.67 2.47 -2.15
N CYS A 61 4.64 2.22 -1.27
CA CYS A 61 6.05 2.50 -1.59
C CYS A 61 7.05 1.51 -1.00
N LEU A 62 6.59 0.53 -0.21
CA LEU A 62 7.37 -0.53 0.44
C LEU A 62 8.43 -0.06 1.45
N ARG A 63 8.50 1.25 1.74
CA ARG A 63 9.33 1.75 2.85
C ARG A 63 8.82 1.23 4.20
N PRO A 64 9.71 0.95 5.16
CA PRO A 64 9.35 0.42 6.47
C PRO A 64 8.49 1.39 7.29
N SER A 65 7.67 0.86 8.19
CA SER A 65 7.10 1.64 9.29
C SER A 65 8.22 2.05 10.26
N PRO A 66 8.26 3.29 10.79
CA PRO A 66 7.26 4.35 10.71
C PRO A 66 7.52 5.40 9.61
N MET A 67 8.32 5.14 8.58
CA MET A 67 8.60 6.14 7.52
C MET A 67 7.36 6.51 6.69
N CYS A 68 6.35 5.63 6.69
CA CYS A 68 5.03 5.90 6.17
C CYS A 68 3.99 5.48 7.21
N ILE A 69 3.14 6.42 7.61
CA ILE A 69 2.12 6.21 8.65
C ILE A 69 0.77 6.58 8.05
N PHE A 70 -0.23 5.73 8.25
CA PHE A 70 -1.60 5.99 7.82
C PHE A 70 -2.50 6.05 9.03
N TYR A 71 -3.34 7.09 9.11
CA TYR A 71 -4.41 7.18 10.09
C TYR A 71 -5.74 7.04 9.37
N LEU A 72 -6.69 6.38 10.03
CA LEU A 72 -8.05 6.25 9.54
C LEU A 72 -8.97 7.13 10.37
N LYS A 73 -9.94 7.76 9.71
CA LYS A 73 -11.00 8.55 10.33
C LYS A 73 -12.35 8.06 9.85
N ARG A 74 -13.39 8.21 10.68
CA ARG A 74 -14.77 8.04 10.22
C ARG A 74 -15.22 9.33 9.53
N SER A 75 -15.85 9.22 8.37
CA SER A 75 -16.48 10.37 7.74
C SER A 75 -17.70 10.83 8.56
N PHE A 76 -17.87 12.13 8.71
CA PHE A 76 -19.07 12.70 9.30
C PHE A 76 -20.30 12.41 8.40
N GLY A 77 -21.38 11.88 8.97
CA GLY A 77 -22.67 11.72 8.28
C GLY A 77 -22.99 10.33 7.74
N MET A 78 -22.04 9.39 7.70
CA MET A 78 -22.31 7.98 7.41
C MET A 78 -21.56 7.08 8.39
N VAL A 79 -22.30 6.27 9.16
CA VAL A 79 -21.78 5.39 10.21
C VAL A 79 -20.75 4.37 9.69
N SER A 80 -20.70 4.14 8.37
CA SER A 80 -19.96 3.04 7.74
C SER A 80 -18.80 3.46 6.82
N ASP A 81 -18.53 4.75 6.58
CA ASP A 81 -17.48 5.15 5.63
C ASP A 81 -16.18 5.56 6.37
N ILE A 82 -15.33 4.56 6.60
CA ILE A 82 -13.96 4.76 7.07
C ILE A 82 -13.14 5.30 5.89
N GLN A 83 -12.34 6.34 6.15
CA GLN A 83 -11.48 6.97 5.14
C GLN A 83 -10.08 7.18 5.70
N VAL A 84 -9.10 7.30 4.80
CA VAL A 84 -7.74 7.72 5.18
C VAL A 84 -7.76 9.18 5.59
N ASP A 85 -7.22 9.46 6.78
CA ASP A 85 -6.97 10.82 7.23
C ASP A 85 -5.79 11.40 6.45
N GLN A 86 -6.11 12.10 5.37
CA GLN A 86 -5.15 12.74 4.49
C GLN A 86 -4.41 13.91 5.15
N MET A 87 -4.74 14.37 6.36
CA MET A 87 -3.92 15.37 7.04
C MET A 87 -2.87 14.71 7.92
N ARG A 88 -3.24 13.66 8.64
CA ARG A 88 -2.35 12.98 9.59
C ARG A 88 -1.45 11.92 8.94
N SER A 89 -1.83 11.40 7.77
CA SER A 89 -1.08 10.33 7.10
C SER A 89 0.11 10.86 6.29
N VAL A 90 1.22 10.11 6.24
CA VAL A 90 2.47 10.50 5.56
C VAL A 90 2.94 9.37 4.64
N CYS A 91 3.20 9.69 3.36
CA CYS A 91 3.85 8.82 2.39
C CYS A 91 4.34 9.65 1.19
N VAL A 92 5.49 9.30 0.60
CA VAL A 92 6.00 9.94 -0.63
C VAL A 92 5.13 9.67 -1.87
N ASN A 93 4.44 8.53 -1.87
CA ASN A 93 3.46 8.16 -2.91
C ASN A 93 2.05 8.20 -2.32
N LYS A 94 1.75 9.18 -1.46
CA LYS A 94 0.42 9.31 -0.86
C LYS A 94 -0.61 9.57 -1.96
N VAL A 95 -1.59 8.67 -2.04
CA VAL A 95 -2.69 8.75 -3.01
C VAL A 95 -4.03 8.77 -2.28
N SER A 96 -5.04 9.35 -2.93
CA SER A 96 -6.41 9.25 -2.46
C SER A 96 -6.94 7.84 -2.72
N LEU A 97 -7.08 7.05 -1.66
CA LEU A 97 -7.61 5.69 -1.71
C LEU A 97 -9.12 5.72 -1.48
N LYS A 98 -9.88 5.12 -2.40
CA LYS A 98 -11.30 4.81 -2.19
C LYS A 98 -11.38 3.59 -1.26
N TYR A 99 -11.35 3.84 0.05
CA TYR A 99 -11.21 2.82 1.10
C TYR A 99 -12.17 1.64 0.92
N LYS A 100 -13.47 1.92 0.71
CA LYS A 100 -14.48 0.87 0.50
C LYS A 100 -14.15 -0.09 -0.64
N ILE A 101 -13.65 0.42 -1.77
CA ILE A 101 -13.27 -0.40 -2.92
C ILE A 101 -12.03 -1.25 -2.58
N ALA A 102 -11.03 -0.62 -1.93
CA ALA A 102 -9.79 -1.29 -1.57
C ALA A 102 -9.98 -2.39 -0.50
N VAL A 103 -10.96 -2.26 0.39
CA VAL A 103 -11.25 -3.29 1.40
C VAL A 103 -12.10 -4.43 0.83
N THR A 104 -13.10 -4.12 0.00
CA THR A 104 -14.04 -5.11 -0.54
C THR A 104 -13.44 -5.94 -1.68
N SER A 105 -12.43 -5.44 -2.40
CA SER A 105 -11.76 -6.15 -3.48
C SER A 105 -12.73 -6.69 -4.54
N ILE A 106 -13.22 -5.81 -5.41
CA ILE A 106 -14.18 -6.15 -6.46
C ILE A 106 -13.47 -6.64 -7.73
N SER A 107 -14.20 -7.19 -8.71
CA SER A 107 -13.65 -7.73 -9.96
C SER A 107 -12.78 -6.73 -10.74
N THR A 108 -13.09 -5.43 -10.67
CA THR A 108 -12.31 -4.35 -11.31
C THR A 108 -11.16 -3.83 -10.45
N SER A 109 -11.01 -4.32 -9.21
CA SER A 109 -10.00 -3.92 -8.23
C SER A 109 -9.70 -5.10 -7.28
N PRO A 110 -8.99 -6.14 -7.75
CA PRO A 110 -8.83 -7.42 -7.03
C PRO A 110 -7.86 -7.35 -5.84
N CYS A 111 -7.22 -6.21 -5.60
CA CYS A 111 -6.34 -6.04 -4.45
C CYS A 111 -7.16 -5.64 -3.23
N SER A 112 -7.09 -6.46 -2.17
CA SER A 112 -7.69 -6.13 -0.86
C SER A 112 -6.72 -5.42 0.09
N ASN A 113 -5.53 -5.03 -0.38
CA ASN A 113 -4.53 -4.39 0.45
C ASN A 113 -4.92 -2.94 0.74
N ALA A 114 -5.29 -2.67 1.98
CA ALA A 114 -5.63 -1.35 2.47
C ALA A 114 -5.09 -1.17 3.90
N PRO A 115 -4.86 0.06 4.37
CA PRO A 115 -4.67 0.32 5.78
C PRO A 115 -5.93 -0.10 6.54
N VAL A 116 -5.80 -0.82 7.64
CA VAL A 116 -6.90 -1.28 8.50
C VAL A 116 -6.54 -1.03 9.96
N ILE A 117 -7.56 -0.90 10.81
CA ILE A 117 -7.36 -0.75 12.26
C ILE A 117 -7.00 -2.12 12.84
N CYS A 118 -5.92 -2.20 13.62
CA CYS A 118 -5.65 -3.38 14.46
C CYS A 118 -6.57 -3.33 15.68
N PRO A 119 -7.32 -4.41 16.01
CA PRO A 119 -8.24 -4.41 17.15
C PRO A 119 -7.52 -4.38 18.51
N GLU A 120 -6.28 -4.86 18.58
CA GLU A 120 -5.49 -4.95 19.81
C GLU A 120 -4.66 -3.68 20.08
N CYS A 121 -4.50 -2.83 19.07
CA CYS A 121 -3.82 -1.56 19.22
C CYS A 121 -4.69 -0.55 19.97
N PRO A 122 -4.08 0.39 20.73
CA PRO A 122 -4.82 1.45 21.38
C PRO A 122 -5.69 2.26 20.41
N PRO A 123 -6.84 2.80 20.87
CA PRO A 123 -7.64 3.71 20.06
C PRO A 123 -6.78 4.86 19.51
N LYS A 124 -6.92 5.17 18.21
CA LYS A 124 -6.15 6.19 17.46
C LYS A 124 -4.71 5.80 17.08
N ALA A 125 -4.28 4.55 17.33
CA ALA A 125 -3.05 4.04 16.75
C ALA A 125 -3.06 4.15 15.21
N PRO A 126 -1.87 4.22 14.57
CA PRO A 126 -1.75 4.07 13.13
C PRO A 126 -2.42 2.81 12.61
N ALA A 127 -2.99 2.91 11.41
CA ALA A 127 -3.49 1.77 10.67
C ALA A 127 -2.35 0.91 10.13
N VAL A 128 -2.58 -0.39 10.10
CA VAL A 128 -1.66 -1.41 9.59
C VAL A 128 -2.14 -1.83 8.20
N TRP A 129 -1.25 -2.00 7.23
CA TRP A 129 -1.65 -2.54 5.93
C TRP A 129 -2.11 -3.99 6.09
N LYS A 130 -3.27 -4.34 5.51
CA LYS A 130 -3.92 -5.64 5.68
C LYS A 130 -2.96 -6.83 5.48
N TYR A 131 -2.12 -6.79 4.45
CA TYR A 131 -1.17 -7.88 4.17
C TYR A 131 -0.02 -8.00 5.19
N ASN A 132 0.24 -6.96 5.98
CA ASN A 132 1.22 -6.97 7.07
C ASN A 132 0.59 -7.38 8.41
N MET A 133 -0.74 -7.46 8.51
CA MET A 133 -1.43 -7.72 9.78
C MET A 133 -0.95 -9.00 10.49
N PRO A 134 -0.72 -10.14 9.82
CA PRO A 134 -0.21 -11.34 10.50
C PRO A 134 1.13 -11.07 11.21
N SER A 135 2.10 -10.50 10.50
CA SER A 135 3.42 -10.15 11.06
C SER A 135 3.35 -9.06 12.13
N HIS A 136 2.39 -8.13 12.02
CA HIS A 136 2.13 -7.14 13.05
C HIS A 136 1.65 -7.80 14.34
N MET A 137 0.66 -8.70 14.26
CA MET A 137 0.12 -9.41 15.42
C MET A 137 1.19 -10.25 16.11
N GLU A 138 1.99 -10.99 15.35
CA GLU A 138 3.10 -11.80 15.89
C GLU A 138 4.11 -10.98 16.70
N ARG A 139 4.38 -9.74 16.27
CA ARG A 139 5.45 -8.91 16.86
C ARG A 139 4.96 -7.97 17.94
N LYS A 140 3.77 -7.42 17.77
CA LYS A 140 3.21 -6.36 18.64
C LYS A 140 2.20 -6.92 19.64
N HIS A 141 1.57 -8.05 19.30
CA HIS A 141 0.54 -8.69 20.11
C HIS A 141 0.79 -10.21 20.28
N PRO A 142 2.02 -10.66 20.63
CA PRO A 142 2.34 -12.10 20.68
C PRO A 142 1.49 -12.88 21.68
N HIS A 143 1.00 -12.23 22.73
CA HIS A 143 0.13 -12.84 23.74
C HIS A 143 -1.24 -13.26 23.17
N VAL A 144 -1.75 -12.56 22.16
CA VAL A 144 -3.05 -12.87 21.55
C VAL A 144 -3.00 -14.17 20.76
N LEU A 145 -1.87 -14.45 20.10
CA LEU A 145 -1.67 -15.69 19.36
C LEU A 145 -1.48 -16.91 20.27
N GLN A 146 -0.89 -16.70 21.46
CA GLN A 146 -0.70 -17.77 22.45
C GLN A 146 -2.03 -18.22 23.07
N ASN A 147 -2.92 -17.27 23.36
CA ASN A 147 -4.23 -17.57 23.92
C ASN A 147 -5.10 -18.41 22.95
N ALA A 148 -4.99 -18.17 21.64
CA ALA A 148 -5.73 -18.92 20.63
C ALA A 148 -5.26 -20.39 20.45
N LEU A 149 -4.06 -20.73 20.92
CA LEU A 149 -3.48 -22.08 20.85
C LEU A 149 -3.57 -22.85 22.17
N GLY A 150 -4.01 -22.19 23.25
CA GLY A 150 -4.15 -22.77 24.59
C GLY A 150 -5.59 -23.15 24.97
N GLU A 151 -6.53 -23.01 24.04
CA GLU A 151 -7.95 -23.35 24.22
C GLU A 151 -8.35 -24.68 23.54
N GLU A 152 -7.38 -25.54 23.19
CA GLU A 152 -7.61 -26.93 22.75
C GLU A 152 -7.41 -27.97 23.87
#